data_AF-A0AAQ3MC77-F1
#
_entry.id   AF-A0AAQ3MC77-F1
#
_cell.length_a   1.000
_cell.length_b   1.000
_cell.length_c   1.000
_cell.angle_alpha   90.00
_cell.angle_beta   90.00
_cell.angle_gamma   90.00
#
_symmetry.space_group_name_H-M   'P 1'
#
loop_
_entity.id
_entity.type
_entity.pdbx_description
1 polymer ?
#
loop_
_entity_poly.entity_id
_entity_poly.type
_entity_poly.pdbx_seq_one_letter_code
_entity_poly.pdbx_strand_id
1 'polypeptide(L)'
;MPASCTDIRAALAACLQNSDCVMIHRNTPAECMKPPLVDTLPTTCLQLKRGYTECKRGQIDMRKRFRGNKPIASSTELEAGSGAKGTSVGGGMLYAGKGSYEGVGPKATDGREEQGDGVERYLRNDGVEDVRKK
;
A
#
# COMPACT_ATOMS: atom_id res chain seq x y z
N MET A 1 2.00 -17.07 9.54
CA MET A 1 1.90 -18.04 8.42
C MET A 1 1.18 -17.34 7.28
N PRO A 2 1.64 -17.48 6.01
CA PRO A 2 1.04 -16.75 4.89
C PRO A 2 -0.45 -17.08 4.80
N ALA A 3 -1.31 -16.06 4.77
CA ALA A 3 -2.75 -16.23 4.74
C ALA A 3 -3.15 -17.18 3.61
N SER A 4 -3.75 -18.31 3.97
CA SER A 4 -4.31 -19.25 3.00
C SER A 4 -5.54 -18.60 2.36
N CYS A 5 -5.65 -18.62 1.04
CA CYS A 5 -6.84 -18.11 0.33
C CYS A 5 -8.10 -18.98 0.56
N THR A 6 -8.12 -19.79 1.61
CA THR A 6 -9.19 -20.73 1.98
C THR A 6 -10.47 -19.99 2.30
N ASP A 7 -10.38 -18.93 3.09
CA ASP A 7 -11.55 -18.25 3.63
C ASP A 7 -12.27 -17.46 2.53
N ILE A 8 -11.50 -16.81 1.67
CA ILE A 8 -12.00 -16.10 0.48
C ILE A 8 -12.61 -17.08 -0.52
N ARG A 9 -11.99 -18.27 -0.68
CA ARG A 9 -12.55 -19.32 -1.54
C ARG A 9 -13.89 -19.82 -0.99
N ALA A 10 -13.99 -20.03 0.32
CA ALA A 10 -15.25 -20.45 0.96
C ALA A 10 -16.34 -19.39 0.83
N ALA A 11 -16.03 -18.12 1.11
CA ALA A 11 -16.95 -17.00 0.94
C ALA A 11 -17.42 -16.86 -0.52
N LEU A 12 -16.50 -17.00 -1.48
CA LEU A 12 -16.83 -16.95 -2.89
C LEU A 12 -17.70 -18.13 -3.33
N ALA A 13 -17.46 -19.34 -2.80
CA ALA A 13 -18.28 -20.51 -3.10
C ALA A 13 -19.72 -20.32 -2.59
N ALA A 14 -19.88 -19.79 -1.37
CA ALA A 14 -21.19 -19.43 -0.83
C ALA A 14 -21.89 -18.35 -1.68
N CYS A 15 -21.15 -17.34 -2.14
CA CYS A 15 -21.71 -16.30 -3.01
C CYS A 15 -22.24 -16.88 -4.32
N LEU A 16 -21.47 -17.77 -4.96
CA LEU A 16 -21.87 -18.39 -6.23
C LEU A 16 -23.07 -19.34 -6.06
N GLN A 17 -23.16 -20.07 -4.95
CA GLN A 17 -24.32 -20.92 -4.64
C GLN A 17 -25.63 -20.12 -4.55
N ASN A 18 -25.56 -18.90 -4.05
CA ASN A 18 -26.71 -17.99 -3.93
C ASN A 18 -26.94 -17.13 -5.19
N SER A 19 -26.12 -17.30 -6.24
CA SER A 19 -26.23 -16.50 -7.46
C SER A 19 -27.10 -17.18 -8.52
N ASP A 20 -27.79 -16.36 -9.32
CA ASP A 20 -28.68 -16.81 -10.39
C ASP A 20 -27.97 -17.67 -11.43
N CYS A 21 -26.67 -17.45 -11.66
CA CYS A 21 -25.86 -18.24 -12.58
C CYS A 21 -25.84 -19.74 -12.23
N VAL A 22 -25.83 -20.08 -10.93
CA VAL A 22 -25.82 -21.47 -10.46
C VAL A 22 -27.24 -21.96 -10.16
N MET A 23 -28.08 -21.12 -9.56
CA MET A 23 -29.45 -21.52 -9.16
C MET A 23 -30.40 -21.66 -10.36
N ILE A 24 -30.40 -20.68 -11.27
CA ILE A 24 -31.33 -20.60 -12.40
C ILE A 24 -30.71 -21.27 -13.62
N HIS A 25 -29.52 -20.83 -14.02
CA HIS A 25 -28.88 -21.29 -15.25
C HIS A 25 -28.15 -22.64 -15.12
N ARG A 26 -28.01 -23.18 -13.89
CA ARG A 26 -27.38 -24.49 -13.59
C ARG A 26 -25.96 -24.63 -14.16
N ASN A 27 -25.27 -23.51 -14.35
CA ASN A 27 -23.89 -23.54 -14.79
C ASN A 27 -22.97 -23.96 -13.65
N THR A 28 -21.81 -24.52 -14.01
CA THR A 28 -20.80 -24.78 -12.98
C THR A 28 -20.25 -23.46 -12.45
N PRO A 29 -19.87 -23.39 -11.16
CA PRO A 29 -19.27 -22.18 -10.57
C PRO A 29 -18.04 -21.68 -11.34
N ALA A 30 -17.32 -22.58 -12.01
CA ALA A 30 -16.16 -22.25 -12.84
C ALA A 30 -16.55 -21.54 -14.15
N GLU A 31 -17.67 -21.93 -14.78
CA GLU A 31 -18.18 -21.27 -15.98
C GLU A 31 -18.75 -19.87 -15.65
N CYS A 32 -19.39 -19.71 -14.49
CA CYS A 32 -19.89 -18.39 -14.05
C CYS A 32 -18.77 -17.33 -13.89
N MET A 33 -17.52 -17.74 -13.69
CA MET A 33 -16.39 -16.81 -13.56
C MET A 33 -15.76 -16.38 -14.87
N LYS A 34 -16.15 -17.00 -16.00
CA LYS A 34 -15.61 -16.70 -17.32
C LYS A 34 -16.54 -15.73 -18.06
N PRO A 35 -15.97 -14.80 -18.85
CA PRO A 35 -16.81 -13.98 -19.75
C PRO A 35 -17.55 -14.92 -20.72
N PRO A 36 -18.84 -14.67 -21.03
CA PRO A 36 -19.64 -13.46 -20.78
C PRO A 36 -20.50 -13.45 -19.50
N LEU A 37 -20.54 -14.56 -18.73
CA LEU A 37 -21.43 -14.70 -17.57
C LEU A 37 -20.98 -13.96 -16.31
N VAL A 38 -19.77 -13.40 -16.34
CA VAL A 38 -19.26 -12.60 -15.21
C VAL A 38 -20.09 -11.35 -14.99
N ASP A 39 -20.59 -10.74 -16.06
CA ASP A 39 -21.24 -9.44 -16.00
C ASP A 39 -22.67 -9.53 -15.43
N THR A 40 -23.24 -10.74 -15.38
CA THR A 40 -24.55 -11.00 -14.78
C THR A 40 -24.48 -11.33 -13.28
N LEU A 41 -23.27 -11.50 -12.72
CA LEU A 41 -23.10 -11.78 -11.30
C LEU A 41 -23.29 -10.53 -10.44
N PRO A 42 -23.79 -10.69 -9.20
CA PRO A 42 -23.92 -9.58 -8.27
C PRO A 42 -22.55 -8.99 -7.90
N THR A 43 -22.55 -7.70 -7.56
CA THR A 43 -21.35 -6.91 -7.24
C THR A 43 -20.54 -7.52 -6.07
N THR A 44 -21.22 -8.15 -5.12
CA THR A 44 -20.61 -8.89 -3.99
C THR A 44 -19.72 -10.05 -4.47
N CYS A 45 -20.22 -10.88 -5.39
CA CYS A 45 -19.44 -11.99 -5.94
C CYS A 45 -18.28 -11.46 -6.81
N LEU A 46 -18.47 -10.34 -7.51
CA LEU A 46 -17.40 -9.68 -8.29
C LEU A 46 -16.27 -9.16 -7.40
N GLN A 47 -16.58 -8.59 -6.24
CA GLN A 47 -15.59 -8.17 -5.24
C GLN A 47 -14.81 -9.38 -4.70
N LEU A 48 -15.50 -10.46 -4.33
CA LEU A 48 -14.86 -11.69 -3.87
C LEU A 48 -13.97 -12.32 -4.95
N LYS A 49 -14.39 -12.27 -6.23
CA LYS A 49 -13.58 -12.72 -7.37
C LYS A 49 -12.28 -11.92 -7.48
N ARG A 50 -12.35 -10.59 -7.38
CA ARG A 50 -11.16 -9.71 -7.39
C ARG A 50 -10.22 -10.07 -6.23
N GLY A 51 -10.75 -10.14 -5.00
CA GLY A 51 -9.99 -10.52 -3.80
C GLY A 51 -9.34 -11.90 -3.91
N TYR A 52 -10.04 -12.89 -4.50
CA TYR A 52 -9.48 -14.23 -4.73
C TYR A 52 -8.32 -14.22 -5.72
N THR A 53 -8.43 -13.46 -6.83
CA THR A 53 -7.34 -13.34 -7.80
C THR A 53 -6.12 -12.62 -7.22
N GLU A 54 -6.32 -11.61 -6.38
CA GLU A 54 -5.24 -10.91 -5.68
C GLU A 54 -4.58 -11.80 -4.64
N CYS A 55 -5.36 -12.58 -3.90
CA CYS A 55 -4.84 -13.55 -2.95
C CYS A 55 -3.97 -14.60 -3.63
N LYS A 56 -4.43 -15.17 -4.76
CA LYS A 56 -3.66 -16.15 -5.53
C LYS A 56 -2.38 -15.53 -6.11
N ARG A 57 -2.44 -14.29 -6.60
CA ARG A 57 -1.25 -13.53 -7.03
C ARG A 57 -0.27 -13.31 -5.89
N GLY A 58 -0.75 -12.98 -4.69
CA GLY A 58 0.07 -12.81 -3.48
C GLY A 58 0.75 -14.09 -3.01
N GLN A 59 0.14 -15.26 -3.22
CA GLN A 59 0.78 -16.55 -2.95
C GLN A 59 1.89 -16.89 -3.96
N ILE A 60 1.71 -16.52 -5.23
CA ILE A 60 2.70 -16.80 -6.28
C ILE A 60 3.89 -15.84 -6.17
N ASP A 61 3.66 -14.57 -5.85
CA ASP A 61 4.68 -13.52 -5.74
C ASP A 61 5.62 -13.72 -4.53
N MET A 62 6.90 -14.01 -4.81
CA MET A 62 7.94 -14.23 -3.80
C MET A 62 8.11 -13.06 -2.83
N ARG A 63 7.86 -11.81 -3.28
CA ARG A 63 8.00 -10.62 -2.42
C ARG A 63 6.93 -10.55 -1.34
N LYS A 64 5.75 -11.12 -1.61
CA LYS A 64 4.57 -11.10 -0.73
C LYS A 64 4.45 -12.33 0.16
N ARG A 65 5.17 -13.42 -0.15
CA ARG A 65 5.24 -14.63 0.70
C ARG A 65 5.80 -14.35 2.10
N PHE A 66 6.79 -13.46 2.21
CA PHE A 66 7.42 -13.12 3.48
C PHE A 66 6.69 -12.06 4.28
N ARG A 67 6.15 -11.04 3.60
CA ARG A 67 5.43 -9.92 4.24
C ARG A 67 3.96 -10.25 4.55
N GLY A 68 3.46 -11.38 4.04
CA GLY A 68 2.07 -11.78 4.14
C GLY A 68 1.20 -11.05 3.12
N ASN A 69 0.22 -11.75 2.58
CA ASN A 69 -0.85 -11.10 1.85
C ASN A 69 -1.78 -10.39 2.85
N LYS A 70 -2.28 -9.20 2.49
CA LYS A 70 -3.17 -8.42 3.36
C LYS A 70 -4.44 -9.24 3.65
N PRO A 71 -4.84 -9.43 4.92
CA PRO A 71 -6.05 -10.17 5.22
C PRO A 71 -7.26 -9.36 4.77
N ILE A 72 -8.11 -9.95 3.93
CA ILE A 72 -9.35 -9.33 3.45
C ILE A 72 -10.32 -9.05 4.62
N ALA A 73 -10.18 -9.74 5.74
CA ALA A 73 -10.93 -9.47 6.97
C ALA A 73 -10.51 -8.17 7.69
N SER A 74 -9.32 -7.61 7.39
CA SER A 74 -8.87 -6.33 7.97
C SER A 74 -9.24 -5.11 7.13
N SER A 75 -9.78 -5.32 5.93
CA SER A 75 -10.42 -4.26 5.15
C SER A 75 -11.82 -4.02 5.68
N THR A 76 -11.91 -3.25 6.76
CA THR A 76 -13.07 -2.40 7.09
C THR A 76 -13.27 -1.33 6.00
N GLU A 77 -13.25 -1.72 4.73
CA GLU A 77 -13.27 -0.87 3.54
C GLU A 77 -14.47 -1.22 2.65
N LEU A 78 -15.28 -2.22 3.01
CA LEU A 78 -16.50 -2.57 2.29
C LEU A 78 -17.69 -1.68 2.67
N GLU A 79 -17.59 -0.84 3.72
CA GLU A 79 -18.66 0.06 4.18
C GLU A 79 -18.33 1.56 4.08
N ALA A 80 -17.13 1.94 3.65
CA ALA A 80 -16.74 3.35 3.56
C ALA A 80 -16.08 3.63 2.22
N GLY A 81 -16.79 4.34 1.35
CA GLY A 81 -16.26 4.84 0.09
C GLY A 81 -15.02 5.70 0.28
N SER A 82 -14.14 5.66 -0.73
CA SER A 82 -13.08 6.63 -1.02
C SER A 82 -12.16 7.02 0.13
N GLY A 83 -10.90 6.59 0.05
CA GLY A 83 -9.83 7.25 0.77
C GLY A 83 -8.69 6.31 1.04
N ALA A 84 -7.65 6.42 0.22
CA ALA A 84 -6.36 5.82 0.47
C ALA A 84 -5.97 5.98 1.95
N LYS A 85 -6.07 4.92 2.74
CA LYS A 85 -5.39 4.83 4.04
C LYS A 85 -4.11 4.02 3.87
N GLY A 86 -3.23 4.59 3.04
CA GLY A 86 -1.80 4.49 3.33
C GLY A 86 -1.60 5.04 4.73
N THR A 87 -0.85 4.29 5.53
CA THR A 87 -0.01 4.76 6.62
C THR A 87 -0.41 6.11 7.22
N SER A 88 -0.91 6.13 8.44
CA SER A 88 -0.87 7.33 9.29
C SER A 88 0.58 7.69 9.59
N VAL A 89 1.26 8.26 8.60
CA VAL A 89 2.41 9.13 8.75
C VAL A 89 1.87 10.50 8.34
N GLY A 90 2.00 11.45 9.26
CA GLY A 90 1.42 12.79 9.15
C GLY A 90 1.54 13.38 7.74
N GLY A 91 0.48 14.08 7.34
CA GLY A 91 0.28 14.64 6.02
C GLY A 91 1.54 15.31 5.46
N GLY A 92 2.18 14.62 4.53
CA GLY A 92 3.29 15.11 3.72
C GLY A 92 3.23 14.37 2.40
N MET A 93 2.95 15.10 1.32
CA MET A 93 2.91 14.56 -0.04
C MET A 93 4.26 13.90 -0.35
N LEU A 94 4.24 12.62 -0.73
CA LEU A 94 5.43 11.77 -1.00
C LEU A 94 6.35 12.28 -2.12
N TYR A 95 5.97 13.33 -2.84
CA TYR A 95 6.74 13.92 -3.94
C TYR A 95 7.36 15.28 -3.60
N ALA A 96 7.09 15.84 -2.42
CA ALA A 96 7.76 17.03 -1.92
C ALA A 96 8.68 16.61 -0.77
N GLY A 97 9.78 15.93 -1.11
CA GLY A 97 10.86 15.74 -0.16
C GLY A 97 11.36 17.10 0.30
N LYS A 98 11.37 17.35 1.61
CA LYS A 98 12.15 18.46 2.16
C LYS A 98 13.58 18.30 1.65
N GLY A 99 14.03 19.27 0.86
CA GLY A 99 15.39 19.29 0.36
C GLY A 99 16.37 19.29 1.54
N SER A 100 17.44 18.53 1.44
CA SER A 100 18.53 18.44 2.41
C SER A 100 19.31 19.75 2.63
N TYR A 101 18.82 20.88 2.12
CA TYR A 101 19.44 22.20 2.22
C TYR A 101 18.58 23.22 3.00
N GLU A 102 17.42 22.81 3.54
CA GLU A 102 16.56 23.69 4.34
C GLU A 102 17.19 23.94 5.73
N GLY A 103 18.16 24.86 5.76
CA GLY A 103 19.00 25.18 6.93
C GLY A 103 20.46 25.49 6.59
N VAL A 104 20.90 25.21 5.35
CA VAL A 104 22.26 25.53 4.85
C VAL A 104 22.18 26.72 3.89
N GLY A 105 21.66 27.84 4.40
CA GLY A 105 21.80 29.15 3.77
C GLY A 105 22.84 29.97 4.56
N PRO A 106 23.60 30.87 3.91
CA PRO A 106 24.41 31.82 4.66
C PRO A 106 23.49 32.60 5.62
N LYS A 107 23.90 32.72 6.89
CA LYS A 107 23.20 33.56 7.87
C LYS A 107 23.08 34.97 7.28
N ALA A 108 21.89 35.57 7.37
CA ALA A 108 21.73 36.98 7.05
C ALA A 108 22.77 37.78 7.87
N THR A 109 23.63 38.54 7.20
CA THR A 109 24.69 39.30 7.85
C THR A 109 24.23 40.73 8.08
N ASP A 110 24.22 41.16 9.34
CA ASP A 110 23.91 42.53 9.76
C ASP A 110 25.17 43.41 9.64
N GLY A 111 25.85 43.40 8.49
CA GLY A 111 26.87 44.38 8.10
C GLY A 111 28.05 44.65 9.06
N ARG A 112 28.39 43.76 10.00
CA ARG A 112 29.53 43.95 10.91
C ARG A 112 30.33 42.66 11.07
N GLU A 113 31.26 42.43 10.14
CA GLU A 113 32.14 41.25 10.12
C GLU A 113 33.44 41.52 10.90
N GLU A 114 33.74 40.66 11.88
CA GLU A 114 35.11 40.40 12.32
C GLU A 114 35.56 39.05 11.75
N GLN A 115 36.73 39.06 11.10
CA GLN A 115 37.32 37.91 10.40
C GLN A 115 37.75 36.85 11.42
N GLY A 116 36.89 35.86 11.63
CA GLY A 116 37.20 34.64 12.37
C GLY A 116 37.46 33.49 11.40
N ASP A 117 38.64 32.89 11.50
CA ASP A 117 39.20 31.84 10.67
C ASP A 117 38.16 30.85 10.12
N GLY A 118 38.14 30.68 8.79
CA GLY A 118 37.19 29.85 8.07
C GLY A 118 37.33 28.37 8.42
N VAL A 119 36.61 27.94 9.45
CA VAL A 119 36.50 26.54 9.84
C VAL A 119 35.02 26.15 9.87
N GLU A 120 34.60 25.24 8.99
CA GLU A 120 33.24 24.72 8.93
C GLU A 120 33.11 23.46 9.80
N ARG A 121 32.04 23.40 10.60
CA ARG A 121 31.69 22.23 11.41
C ARG A 121 30.67 21.38 10.67
N TYR A 122 30.91 20.08 10.54
CA TYR A 122 29.97 19.14 9.92
C TYR A 122 29.67 17.96 10.85
N LEU A 123 28.42 17.48 10.82
CA LEU A 123 28.02 16.26 11.51
C LEU A 123 28.19 15.06 10.56
N ARG A 124 28.90 14.04 11.02
CA ARG A 124 28.89 12.71 10.36
C ARG A 124 27.55 12.01 10.62
N ASN A 125 27.21 11.04 9.78
CA ASN A 125 26.02 10.19 9.94
C ASN A 125 25.98 9.44 11.29
N ASP A 126 27.13 9.29 11.93
CA ASP A 126 27.30 8.67 13.25
C ASP A 126 27.03 9.64 14.42
N GLY A 127 26.66 10.90 14.14
CA GLY A 127 26.32 11.92 15.13
C GLY A 127 27.50 12.65 15.77
N VAL A 128 28.73 12.38 15.34
CA VAL A 128 29.95 13.08 15.79
C VAL A 128 30.15 14.38 15.01
N GLU A 129 30.39 15.48 15.73
CA GLU A 129 30.74 16.77 15.16
C GLU A 129 32.25 16.88 14.89
N ASP A 130 32.63 17.11 13.64
CA ASP A 130 34.01 17.40 13.26
C ASP A 130 34.14 18.81 12.66
N VAL A 131 35.38 19.27 12.59
CA VAL A 131 35.74 20.62 12.16
C VAL A 131 36.72 20.54 10.99
N ARG A 132 36.38 21.15 9.84
CA ARG A 132 37.22 21.24 8.65
C ARG A 132 37.58 22.69 8.35
N LYS A 133 38.87 22.97 8.13
CA LYS A 133 39.31 24.29 7.65
C LYS A 133 38.91 24.45 6.19
N LYS A 134 38.27 25.58 5.88
CA LYS A 134 37.82 25.96 4.56
C LYS A 134 39.01 26.29 3.66
#